data_AF-A0A3B0UAL8-F1
#
_entry.id   AF-A0A3B0UAL8-F1
#
_cell.length_a   1.000
_cell.length_b   1.000
_cell.length_c   1.000
_cell.angle_alpha   90.00
_cell.angle_beta   90.00
_cell.angle_gamma   90.00
#
_symmetry.space_group_name_H-M   'P 1'
#
loop_
_entity.id
_entity.type
_entity.pdbx_description
1 polymer ?
#
loop_
_entity_poly.entity_id
_entity_poly.type
_entity_poly.pdbx_seq_one_letter_code
_entity_poly.pdbx_strand_id
1 'polypeptide(L)'
;MDPLYKNIHQEIINRCRAGEQKAQHQLYKLYYKPMFNISLRIVNDKPEAEDIMQEAFLKAFKKIGSYKGEVSFGAWLKKIVVNHSLDALRKR
;
A
#
# COMPACT_ATOMS: atom_id res chain seq x y z
N MET A 1 17.55 12.00 -7.60
CA MET A 1 16.40 12.87 -7.89
C MET A 1 15.64 13.00 -6.59
N ASP A 2 15.56 14.20 -6.02
CA ASP A 2 14.85 14.40 -4.76
C ASP A 2 13.34 14.15 -4.96
N PRO A 3 12.66 13.50 -4.01
CA PRO A 3 11.22 13.27 -4.12
C PRO A 3 10.48 14.60 -4.09
N LEU A 4 9.64 14.83 -5.11
CA LEU A 4 8.81 16.04 -5.24
C LEU A 4 7.80 16.16 -4.10
N TYR A 5 7.35 15.04 -3.56
CA TYR A 5 6.42 14.97 -2.44
C TYR A 5 7.14 14.64 -1.12
N LYS A 6 6.99 15.53 -0.13
CA LYS A 6 7.48 15.31 1.24
C LYS A 6 6.50 14.43 2.02
N ASN A 7 6.91 13.21 2.34
CA ASN A 7 6.12 12.31 3.18
C ASN A 7 6.41 12.57 4.66
N ILE A 8 5.36 12.65 5.49
CA ILE A 8 5.48 12.71 6.96
C ILE A 8 6.27 11.51 7.50
N HIS A 9 6.12 10.35 6.84
CA HIS A 9 6.77 9.09 7.21
C HIS A 9 7.95 8.73 6.31
N GLN A 10 8.67 9.73 5.77
CA GLN A 10 9.75 9.49 4.81
C GLN A 10 10.84 8.54 5.34
N GLU A 11 11.18 8.66 6.62
CA GLU A 11 12.18 7.79 7.25
C GLU A 11 11.74 6.33 7.31
N ILE A 12 10.47 6.08 7.66
CA ILE A 12 9.90 4.72 7.67
C ILE A 12 9.93 4.13 6.26
N ILE A 13 9.61 4.93 5.23
CA ILE A 13 9.66 4.52 3.83
C ILE A 13 11.10 4.15 3.41
N ASN A 14 12.10 4.93 3.82
CA ASN A 14 13.50 4.66 3.52
C ASN A 14 13.98 3.35 4.17
N ARG A 15 13.64 3.13 5.44
CA ARG A 15 13.95 1.87 6.14
C ARG A 15 13.22 0.67 5.53
N CYS A 16 12.00 0.85 5.04
CA CYS A 16 11.30 -0.19 4.28
C CYS A 16 12.03 -0.52 2.97
N ARG A 17 12.62 0.47 2.27
CA ARG A 17 13.46 0.23 1.08
C ARG A 17 14.73 -0.55 1.42
N ALA A 18 15.27 -0.37 2.63
CA ALA A 18 16.39 -1.16 3.14
C ALA A 18 15.98 -2.57 3.61
N GLY A 19 14.71 -2.96 3.49
CA GLY A 19 14.22 -4.29 3.86
C GLY A 19 13.98 -4.48 5.36
N GLU A 20 13.96 -3.41 6.16
CA GLU A 20 13.73 -3.54 7.60
C GLU A 20 12.30 -3.97 7.94
N GLN A 21 12.14 -5.20 8.44
CA GLN A 21 10.84 -5.77 8.79
C GLN A 21 10.08 -4.94 9.83
N LYS A 22 10.79 -4.36 10.82
CA LYS A 22 10.18 -3.48 11.82
C LYS A 22 9.56 -2.22 11.18
N ALA A 23 10.22 -1.65 10.19
CA ALA A 23 9.71 -0.49 9.46
C ALA A 23 8.51 -0.88 8.59
N GLN A 24 8.55 -2.04 7.94
CA GLN A 24 7.41 -2.56 7.16
C GLN A 24 6.17 -2.75 8.03
N HIS A 25 6.32 -3.34 9.21
CA HIS A 25 5.23 -3.47 10.18
C HIS A 25 4.69 -2.11 10.65
N GLN A 26 5.58 -1.15 10.91
CA GLN A 26 5.17 0.20 11.28
C GLN A 26 4.38 0.87 10.15
N LEU A 27 4.85 0.76 8.91
CA LEU A 27 4.17 1.32 7.74
C LEU A 27 2.81 0.64 7.51
N TYR A 28 2.73 -0.68 7.70
CA TYR A 28 1.48 -1.41 7.66
C TYR A 28 0.47 -0.85 8.66
N LYS A 29 0.86 -0.69 9.93
CA LYS A 29 -0.03 -0.13 10.97
C LYS A 29 -0.56 1.27 10.65
N LEU A 30 0.20 2.09 9.93
CA LEU A 30 -0.21 3.43 9.54
C LEU A 30 -1.29 3.43 8.46
N TYR A 31 -1.27 2.44 7.55
CA TYR A 31 -2.10 2.46 6.35
C TYR A 31 -3.12 1.31 6.25
N TYR A 32 -3.06 0.26 7.08
CA TYR A 32 -3.91 -0.93 6.91
C TYR A 32 -5.41 -0.61 6.91
N LYS A 33 -5.88 0.18 7.90
CA LYS A 33 -7.30 0.50 8.06
C LYS A 33 -7.88 1.27 6.86
N PRO A 34 -7.28 2.38 6.38
CA PRO A 34 -7.80 3.06 5.19
C PRO A 34 -7.72 2.18 3.93
N MET A 35 -6.68 1.35 3.77
CA MET A 35 -6.56 0.46 2.61
C MET A 35 -7.59 -0.67 2.63
N PHE A 36 -7.85 -1.26 3.79
CA PHE A 36 -8.93 -2.22 3.99
C PHE A 36 -10.29 -1.60 3.63
N ASN A 37 -10.58 -0.40 4.14
CA ASN A 37 -11.84 0.29 3.84
C ASN A 37 -12.01 0.61 2.35
N ILE A 38 -10.93 0.92 1.65
CA ILE A 38 -10.95 1.13 0.19
C ILE A 38 -11.29 -0.17 -0.52
N SER A 39 -10.62 -1.27 -0.15
CA SER A 39 -10.87 -2.57 -0.75
C SER A 39 -12.31 -3.03 -0.51
N LEU A 40 -12.80 -2.91 0.74
CA LEU A 40 -14.15 -3.28 1.14
C LEU A 40 -15.22 -2.54 0.33
N ARG A 41 -15.04 -1.24 0.08
CA ARG A 41 -15.97 -0.45 -0.75
C ARG A 41 -16.04 -0.91 -2.20
N ILE A 42 -14.99 -1.57 -2.69
CA ILE A 42 -14.92 -2.06 -4.06
C ILE A 42 -15.49 -3.47 -4.15
N VAL A 43 -14.99 -4.41 -3.34
CA VAL A 43 -15.38 -5.83 -3.46
C VAL A 43 -16.68 -6.19 -2.73
N ASN A 44 -17.11 -5.34 -1.79
CA ASN A 44 -18.27 -5.54 -0.92
C ASN A 44 -18.28 -6.92 -0.22
N ASP A 45 -17.10 -7.44 0.08
CA ASP A 45 -16.87 -8.70 0.79
C ASP A 45 -15.71 -8.48 1.78
N LYS A 46 -15.94 -8.82 3.05
CA LYS A 46 -14.97 -8.51 4.11
C LYS A 46 -13.73 -9.44 4.05
N PRO A 47 -13.87 -10.78 4.05
CA PRO A 47 -12.73 -11.68 3.87
C PRO A 47 -11.87 -11.32 2.66
N GLU A 48 -12.49 -11.11 1.49
CA GLU A 48 -11.77 -10.78 0.26
C GLU A 48 -11.09 -9.41 0.35
N ALA A 49 -11.72 -8.43 1.00
CA ALA A 49 -11.11 -7.14 1.24
C ALA A 49 -9.87 -7.21 2.14
N GLU A 50 -9.88 -8.08 3.16
CA GLU A 50 -8.73 -8.34 4.03
C GLU A 50 -7.59 -8.97 3.23
N ASP A 51 -7.86 -10.00 2.43
CA ASP A 51 -6.87 -10.68 1.59
C ASP A 51 -6.23 -9.72 0.57
N ILE A 52 -7.05 -8.96 -0.17
CA ILE A 52 -6.56 -7.97 -1.14
C ILE A 52 -5.67 -6.92 -0.47
N MET A 53 -6.08 -6.42 0.70
CA MET A 53 -5.31 -5.43 1.44
C MET A 53 -3.94 -6.02 1.83
N GLN A 54 -3.91 -7.24 2.38
CA GLN A 54 -2.66 -7.91 2.74
C GLN A 54 -1.74 -8.13 1.53
N GLU A 55 -2.27 -8.68 0.43
CA GLU A 55 -1.51 -8.88 -0.80
C GLU A 55 -0.98 -7.57 -1.39
N ALA A 56 -1.77 -6.50 -1.34
CA ALA A 56 -1.36 -5.19 -1.81
C ALA A 56 -0.19 -4.64 -0.99
N PHE A 57 -0.14 -4.86 0.33
CA PHE A 57 1.03 -4.51 1.15
C PHE A 57 2.25 -5.34 0.79
N LEU A 58 2.12 -6.66 0.62
CA LEU A 58 3.22 -7.52 0.18
C LEU A 58 3.78 -7.04 -1.17
N LYS A 59 2.91 -6.69 -2.11
CA LYS A 59 3.29 -6.14 -3.41
C LYS A 59 3.92 -4.76 -3.30
N ALA A 60 3.41 -3.91 -2.42
CA ALA A 60 3.95 -2.59 -2.16
C ALA A 60 5.37 -2.68 -1.58
N PHE A 61 5.64 -3.55 -0.61
CA PHE A 61 6.98 -3.74 -0.07
C PHE A 61 7.96 -4.29 -1.12
N LYS A 62 7.54 -5.26 -1.94
CA LYS A 62 8.36 -5.75 -3.07
C LYS A 62 8.67 -4.66 -4.10
N LYS A 63 7.78 -3.69 -4.30
CA LYS A 63 7.91 -2.61 -5.28
C LYS A 63 8.31 -1.27 -4.67
N ILE A 64 8.65 -1.20 -3.39
CA ILE A 64 8.87 0.09 -2.71
C ILE A 64 10.04 0.90 -3.29
N GLY A 65 11.00 0.22 -3.92
CA GLY A 65 12.08 0.87 -4.68
C GLY A 65 11.59 1.63 -5.92
N SER A 66 10.44 1.27 -6.49
CA SER A 66 9.86 1.97 -7.64
C SER A 66 9.05 3.22 -7.24
N TYR A 67 8.83 3.44 -5.95
CA TYR A 67 8.16 4.66 -5.48
C TYR A 67 9.10 5.85 -5.62
N LYS A 68 8.81 6.76 -6.55
CA LYS A 68 9.64 7.94 -6.85
C LYS A 68 9.32 9.18 -6.01
N GLY A 69 8.25 9.15 -5.22
CA GLY A 69 7.80 10.32 -4.45
C GLY A 69 7.26 11.45 -5.33
N GLU A 70 6.71 11.15 -6.51
CA GLU A 70 5.98 12.12 -7.35
C GLU A 70 4.59 12.45 -6.76
N VAL A 71 4.03 11.52 -5.98
CA VAL A 71 2.79 11.65 -5.21
C VAL A 71 3.03 11.17 -3.78
N SER A 72 2.06 11.36 -2.89
CA SER A 72 2.15 10.80 -1.53
C SER A 72 2.24 9.28 -1.55
N PHE A 73 2.91 8.72 -0.54
CA PHE A 73 3.00 7.27 -0.41
C PHE A 73 1.62 6.62 -0.27
N GLY A 74 0.71 7.27 0.46
CA GLY A 74 -0.67 6.82 0.60
C GLY A 74 -1.42 6.77 -0.74
N ALA A 75 -1.21 7.75 -1.62
CA ALA A 75 -1.80 7.76 -2.96
C ALA A 75 -1.22 6.65 -3.85
N TRP A 76 0.09 6.45 -3.78
CA TRP A 76 0.77 5.35 -4.49
C TRP A 76 0.27 3.98 -4.02
N LEU A 77 0.19 3.75 -2.71
CA LEU A 77 -0.32 2.52 -2.12
C LEU A 77 -1.80 2.29 -2.46
N LYS A 78 -2.63 3.34 -2.38
CA LYS A 78 -4.04 3.30 -2.77
C LYS A 78 -4.21 2.79 -4.21
N LYS A 79 -3.36 3.22 -5.15
CA LYS A 79 -3.42 2.74 -6.54
C LYS A 79 -3.19 1.23 -6.63
N ILE A 80 -2.27 0.68 -5.83
CA ILE A 80 -2.01 -0.77 -5.79
C ILE A 80 -3.25 -1.52 -5.28
N VAL A 81 -3.84 -1.05 -4.18
CA VAL A 81 -5.03 -1.66 -3.57
C VAL A 81 -6.21 -1.62 -4.53
N VAL A 82 -6.54 -0.45 -5.09
CA VAL A 82 -7.65 -0.29 -6.05
C VAL A 82 -7.48 -1.21 -7.25
N ASN A 83 -6.28 -1.30 -7.81
CA ASN A 83 -6.03 -2.19 -8.95
C ASN A 83 -6.27 -3.66 -8.58
N HIS A 84 -5.76 -4.13 -7.43
CA HIS A 84 -6.03 -5.49 -6.96
C HIS A 84 -7.52 -5.74 -6.70
N SER A 85 -8.24 -4.80 -6.07
CA SER A 85 -9.68 -4.95 -5.83
C SER A 85 -10.48 -5.04 -7.13
N LEU A 86 -10.14 -4.23 -8.13
CA LEU A 86 -10.79 -4.28 -9.45
C LEU A 86 -10.45 -5.58 -10.21
N ASP A 87 -9.21 -6.06 -10.10
CA ASP A 87 -8.81 -7.32 -10.72
C ASP A 87 -9.51 -8.53 -10.07
N ALA A 88 -9.73 -8.50 -8.76
CA ALA A 88 -10.49 -9.53 -8.05
C ALA A 88 -11.97 -9.54 -8.50
N LEU A 89 -12.62 -8.37 -8.56
CA LEU A 89 -13.98 -8.24 -9.09
C LEU A 89 -14.15 -8.79 -10.51
N ARG A 90 -13.15 -8.59 -11.39
CA ARG A 90 -13.20 -9.06 -12.78
C ARG A 90 -13.06 -10.58 -12.92
N LYS A 91 -12.55 -11.27 -11.90
CA LYS A 91 -12.34 -12.72 -11.88
C LYS A 91 -13.50 -13.48 -11.26
N ARG A 92 -14.45 -12.79 -10.64
CA ARG A 92 -15.75 -13.34 -10.24
C ARG A 92 -16.60 -13.56 -11.48
#